data_AF-A0AAP0NBV5-F1
#
_entry.id   AF-A0AAP0NBV5-F1
#
_cell.length_a   1.000
_cell.length_b   1.000
_cell.length_c   1.000
_cell.angle_alpha   90.00
_cell.angle_beta   90.00
_cell.angle_gamma   90.00
#
_symmetry.space_group_name_H-M   'P 1'
#
loop_
_entity.id
_entity.type
_entity.pdbx_description
1 polymer ?
#
loop_
_entity_poly.entity_id
_entity_poly.type
_entity_poly.pdbx_seq_one_letter_code
_entity_poly.pdbx_strand_id
1 'polypeptide(L)'
;MNIRGLIVDLTYGYREWQRTREFFFKMTAIDAFRIMEVELNFLYDMLYTKMVVVHSKYGFIFRFVCLLLIVLALERFVSHHKQHQNIADIDIYITYTLLIGGIGLDILGIIKLILSDWTIATLSDVWTYAVLKKCKDKLVPCLYALRMNLSFDRNYRWSRSISQYSLITYCLKERFKCITNLVKFFGATDLLDEIQFKKTVHVKNNQPDDNNLKTFIFKELREKALEAKNAKDAKEICSWRGEGVLLKASRFYPSLAESVKVEYDESVLRWHVATELCYYKDDDDAEKNKNKERQFCKILSQYMLYLLVMRPTMMSEVTGILQIRFQDTREEAKKFLLSKEEQPKNYLQKIMNFFGRGTQPHLKEACKKLLEVDTVIEPYKVKAGTSKSVLFDGCMMANDLQKMGETERWTIMSKVWVELLSYAASHCKAHAHAQQLSKGGEFVTFVWLLMFRLGMGEQFRVDPESRYKLIVGKDWLEDSK
;
A
#
# COMPACT_ATOMS: atom_id res chain seq x y z
N MET A 1 6.07 -0.03 -20.94
CA MET A 1 7.08 -0.28 -19.90
C MET A 1 6.73 -1.55 -19.14
N ASN A 2 7.68 -2.47 -19.02
CA ASN A 2 7.46 -3.80 -18.45
C ASN A 2 7.65 -3.80 -16.93
N ILE A 3 6.60 -4.11 -16.16
CA ILE A 3 6.63 -4.18 -14.68
C ILE A 3 7.60 -5.26 -14.18
N ARG A 4 7.91 -6.28 -15.00
CA ARG A 4 8.92 -7.29 -14.66
C ARG A 4 10.28 -6.67 -14.41
N GLY A 5 10.67 -5.68 -15.22
CA GLY A 5 11.92 -4.95 -15.05
C GLY A 5 11.98 -4.23 -13.70
N LEU A 6 10.84 -3.70 -13.24
CA LEU A 6 10.76 -2.96 -11.99
C LEU A 6 11.01 -3.85 -10.76
N ILE A 7 10.60 -5.13 -10.77
CA ILE A 7 10.89 -6.06 -9.66
C ILE A 7 12.37 -6.41 -9.57
N VAL A 8 13.03 -6.54 -10.71
CA VAL A 8 14.46 -6.92 -10.79
C VAL A 8 15.37 -5.69 -10.83
N ASP A 9 14.85 -4.52 -10.40
CA ASP A 9 15.56 -3.23 -10.35
C ASP A 9 16.24 -2.85 -11.68
N LEU A 10 15.59 -3.18 -12.80
CA LEU A 10 16.07 -2.84 -14.14
C LEU A 10 16.02 -1.33 -14.37
N THR A 11 17.10 -0.79 -14.94
CA THR A 11 17.20 0.63 -15.26
C THR A 11 16.52 0.95 -16.60
N TYR A 12 15.73 2.01 -16.63
CA TYR A 12 15.03 2.46 -17.82
C TYR A 12 15.61 3.76 -18.38
N GLY A 13 15.59 3.87 -19.71
CA GLY A 13 16.16 5.02 -20.44
C GLY A 13 15.19 6.20 -20.58
N TYR A 14 15.71 7.33 -21.04
CA TYR A 14 14.98 8.60 -21.17
C TYR A 14 13.70 8.51 -22.03
N ARG A 15 13.73 7.77 -23.16
CA ARG A 15 12.54 7.64 -24.04
C ARG A 15 11.39 6.92 -23.35
N GLU A 16 11.70 5.90 -22.56
CA GLU A 16 10.68 5.12 -21.85
C GLU A 16 10.09 5.95 -20.70
N TRP A 17 10.95 6.70 -20.00
CA TRP A 17 10.56 7.65 -18.96
C TRP A 17 9.61 8.74 -19.49
N GLN A 18 9.92 9.37 -20.63
CA GLN A 18 9.04 10.37 -21.24
C GLN A 18 7.69 9.76 -21.65
N ARG A 19 7.70 8.58 -22.27
CA ARG A 19 6.48 7.91 -22.74
C ARG A 19 5.51 7.60 -21.60
N THR A 20 6.00 7.14 -20.44
CA THR A 20 5.11 6.86 -19.31
C THR A 20 4.54 8.13 -18.70
N ARG A 21 5.36 9.18 -18.56
CA ARG A 21 4.92 10.48 -18.05
C ARG A 21 3.82 11.09 -18.91
N GLU A 22 4.01 11.14 -20.23
CA GLU A 22 3.03 11.68 -21.16
C GLU A 22 1.66 10.99 -21.07
N PHE A 23 1.65 9.68 -20.85
CA PHE A 23 0.42 8.90 -20.70
C PHE A 23 -0.26 9.17 -19.36
N PHE A 24 0.46 9.07 -18.24
CA PHE A 24 -0.11 9.19 -16.90
C PHE A 24 -0.47 10.63 -16.52
N PHE A 25 0.21 11.64 -17.07
CA PHE A 25 -0.12 13.05 -16.83
C PHE A 25 -1.45 13.48 -17.45
N LYS A 26 -1.94 12.80 -18.49
CA LYS A 26 -3.24 13.08 -19.09
C LYS A 26 -4.39 12.34 -18.40
N MET A 27 -4.08 11.48 -17.44
CA MET A 27 -5.03 10.53 -16.88
C MET A 27 -5.71 11.06 -15.61
N THR A 28 -6.94 10.58 -15.36
CA THR A 28 -7.64 10.85 -14.10
C THR A 28 -7.06 9.98 -12.98
N ALA A 29 -7.19 10.42 -11.73
CA ALA A 29 -6.76 9.62 -10.59
C ALA A 29 -7.49 8.27 -10.54
N ILE A 30 -8.79 8.25 -10.88
CA ILE A 30 -9.59 7.02 -10.83
C ILE A 30 -9.06 6.00 -11.83
N ASP A 31 -8.76 6.43 -13.06
CA ASP A 31 -8.23 5.56 -14.09
C ASP A 31 -6.80 5.11 -13.78
N ALA A 32 -5.96 6.01 -13.24
CA ALA A 32 -4.63 5.64 -12.72
C ALA A 32 -4.69 4.53 -11.70
N PHE A 33 -5.56 4.66 -10.70
CA PHE A 33 -5.75 3.62 -9.69
C PHE A 33 -6.26 2.30 -10.29
N ARG A 34 -7.19 2.33 -11.24
CA ARG A 34 -7.66 1.12 -11.93
C ARG A 34 -6.54 0.41 -12.69
N ILE A 35 -5.71 1.17 -13.41
CA ILE A 35 -4.55 0.59 -14.09
C ILE A 35 -3.60 -0.02 -13.06
N MET A 36 -3.30 0.65 -11.95
CA MET A 36 -2.42 0.08 -10.91
C MET A 36 -3.00 -1.19 -10.26
N GLU A 37 -4.32 -1.25 -10.04
CA GLU A 37 -4.99 -2.47 -9.55
C GLU A 37 -4.77 -3.66 -10.50
N VAL A 38 -4.91 -3.42 -11.80
CA VAL A 38 -4.69 -4.44 -12.85
C VAL A 38 -3.22 -4.82 -12.93
N GLU A 39 -2.32 -3.85 -12.87
CA GLU A 39 -0.87 -4.08 -12.91
C GLU A 39 -0.38 -4.90 -11.71
N LEU A 40 -0.90 -4.66 -10.51
CA LEU A 40 -0.60 -5.46 -9.33
C LEU A 40 -1.19 -6.87 -9.41
N ASN A 41 -2.35 -7.03 -10.05
CA ASN A 41 -2.90 -8.35 -10.32
C ASN A 41 -1.98 -9.15 -11.26
N PHE A 42 -1.51 -8.53 -12.34
CA PHE A 42 -0.50 -9.14 -13.21
C PHE A 42 0.78 -9.47 -12.45
N LEU A 43 1.23 -8.58 -11.57
CA LEU A 43 2.43 -8.79 -10.78
C LEU A 43 2.32 -10.01 -9.86
N TYR A 44 1.19 -10.11 -9.15
CA TYR A 44 0.86 -11.27 -8.34
C TYR A 44 0.82 -12.56 -9.17
N ASP A 45 0.14 -12.52 -10.32
CA ASP A 45 0.02 -13.67 -11.21
C ASP A 45 1.36 -14.15 -11.79
N MET A 46 2.32 -13.24 -11.94
CA MET A 46 3.66 -13.59 -12.39
C MET A 46 4.49 -14.26 -11.29
N LEU A 47 4.34 -13.81 -10.05
CA LEU A 47 5.21 -14.20 -8.94
C LEU A 47 4.68 -15.38 -8.13
N TYR A 48 3.37 -15.43 -7.90
CA TYR A 48 2.74 -16.35 -6.94
C TYR A 48 1.80 -17.35 -7.59
N THR A 49 1.52 -17.21 -8.90
CA THR A 49 0.69 -18.16 -9.62
C THR A 49 1.40 -18.69 -10.85
N LYS A 50 0.90 -19.81 -11.38
CA LYS A 50 1.42 -20.41 -12.61
C LYS A 50 0.81 -19.75 -13.86
N MET A 51 0.18 -18.58 -13.75
CA MET A 51 -0.58 -17.96 -14.85
C MET A 51 0.29 -17.69 -16.08
N VAL A 52 1.55 -17.29 -15.91
CA VAL A 52 2.49 -17.10 -17.03
C VAL A 52 2.69 -18.38 -17.84
N VAL A 53 2.81 -19.52 -17.15
CA VAL A 53 2.99 -20.83 -17.80
C VAL A 53 1.68 -21.30 -18.43
N VAL A 54 0.57 -21.10 -17.72
CA VAL A 54 -0.77 -21.48 -18.18
C VAL A 54 -1.18 -20.74 -19.46
N HIS A 55 -0.78 -19.47 -19.62
CA HIS A 55 -1.00 -18.67 -20.83
C HIS A 55 0.06 -18.90 -21.93
N SER A 56 1.02 -19.79 -21.73
CA SER A 56 1.96 -20.19 -22.78
C SER A 56 1.30 -21.18 -23.76
N LYS A 57 1.82 -21.28 -24.99
CA LYS A 57 1.35 -22.25 -26.00
C LYS A 57 1.31 -23.68 -25.43
N TYR A 58 2.35 -24.08 -24.69
CA TYR A 58 2.43 -25.39 -24.05
C TYR A 58 1.39 -25.53 -22.92
N GLY A 59 1.14 -24.48 -22.14
CA GLY A 59 0.12 -24.49 -21.09
C GLY A 59 -1.29 -24.79 -21.62
N PHE A 60 -1.66 -24.18 -22.75
CA PHE A 60 -2.92 -24.47 -23.44
C PHE A 60 -2.98 -25.92 -23.95
N ILE A 61 -1.92 -26.40 -24.60
CA ILE A 61 -1.84 -27.77 -25.11
C ILE A 61 -1.99 -28.79 -23.98
N PHE A 62 -1.22 -28.64 -22.89
CA PHE A 62 -1.27 -29.57 -21.76
C PHE A 62 -2.64 -29.57 -21.09
N ARG A 63 -3.31 -28.42 -20.92
CA ARG A 63 -4.68 -28.40 -20.37
C ARG A 63 -5.68 -29.12 -21.27
N PHE A 64 -5.59 -28.94 -22.59
CA PHE A 64 -6.47 -29.63 -23.52
C PHE A 64 -6.22 -31.14 -23.49
N VAL A 65 -4.95 -31.56 -23.46
CA VAL A 65 -4.57 -32.97 -23.32
C VAL A 65 -5.09 -33.55 -22.00
N CYS A 66 -4.95 -32.84 -20.88
CA CYS A 66 -5.49 -33.29 -19.58
C CYS A 66 -7.02 -33.48 -19.64
N LEU A 67 -7.75 -32.51 -20.19
CA LEU A 67 -9.20 -32.61 -20.32
C LEU A 67 -9.58 -33.82 -21.18
N LEU A 68 -8.92 -34.02 -22.32
CA LEU A 68 -9.14 -35.18 -23.18
C LEU A 68 -8.86 -36.50 -22.45
N LEU A 69 -7.77 -36.59 -21.68
CA LEU A 69 -7.43 -37.79 -20.93
C LEU A 69 -8.48 -38.12 -19.85
N ILE A 70 -9.02 -37.11 -19.15
CA ILE A 70 -10.08 -37.32 -18.15
C ILE A 70 -11.38 -37.78 -18.82
N VAL A 71 -11.73 -37.20 -19.98
CA VAL A 71 -12.91 -37.63 -20.75
C VAL A 71 -12.73 -39.07 -21.25
N LEU A 72 -11.57 -39.42 -21.80
CA LEU A 72 -11.27 -40.79 -22.23
C LEU A 72 -11.26 -41.78 -21.06
N ALA A 73 -10.79 -41.36 -19.87
CA ALA A 73 -10.86 -42.17 -18.66
C ALA A 73 -12.31 -42.42 -18.22
N LEU A 74 -13.18 -41.41 -18.31
CA LEU A 74 -14.62 -41.56 -18.05
C LEU A 74 -15.28 -42.50 -19.06
N GLU A 75 -15.02 -42.35 -20.36
CA GLU A 75 -15.53 -43.26 -21.39
C GLU A 75 -15.08 -44.70 -21.16
N ARG A 76 -13.79 -44.91 -20.86
CA ARG A 76 -13.21 -46.22 -20.53
C ARG A 76 -13.86 -46.82 -19.28
N PHE A 77 -14.06 -46.03 -18.22
CA PHE A 77 -14.68 -46.49 -16.99
C PHE A 77 -16.15 -46.87 -17.19
N VAL A 78 -16.91 -46.07 -17.93
CA VAL A 78 -18.30 -46.37 -18.31
C VAL A 78 -18.38 -47.68 -19.09
N SER A 79 -17.46 -47.90 -20.04
CA SER A 79 -17.41 -49.14 -20.82
C SER A 79 -17.08 -50.36 -19.93
N HIS A 80 -16.09 -50.23 -19.05
CA HIS A 80 -15.67 -51.32 -18.15
C HIS A 80 -16.77 -51.69 -17.14
N HIS A 81 -17.43 -50.69 -16.53
CA HIS A 81 -18.54 -50.90 -15.61
C HIS A 81 -19.73 -51.62 -16.27
N LYS A 82 -20.02 -51.32 -17.56
CA LYS A 82 -21.06 -52.04 -18.31
C LYS A 82 -20.71 -53.50 -18.61
N GLN A 83 -19.42 -53.84 -18.71
CA GLN A 83 -18.96 -55.19 -19.06
C GLN A 83 -18.67 -56.08 -17.83
N HIS A 84 -18.29 -55.51 -16.69
CA HIS A 84 -17.92 -56.25 -15.48
C HIS A 84 -18.75 -55.83 -14.26
N GLN A 85 -19.59 -56.74 -13.74
CA GLN A 85 -20.49 -56.53 -12.59
C GLN A 85 -19.82 -56.73 -11.20
N ASN A 86 -18.51 -56.98 -11.13
CA ASN A 86 -17.81 -57.36 -9.89
C ASN A 86 -17.20 -56.17 -9.10
N ILE A 87 -17.58 -54.93 -9.39
CA ILE A 87 -17.08 -53.73 -8.70
C ILE A 87 -18.07 -53.34 -7.60
N ALA A 88 -17.57 -53.01 -6.41
CA ALA A 88 -18.42 -52.53 -5.32
C ALA A 88 -19.13 -51.23 -5.69
N ASP A 89 -20.42 -51.11 -5.37
CA ASP A 89 -21.24 -49.93 -5.70
C ASP A 89 -20.62 -48.62 -5.20
N ILE A 90 -20.00 -48.65 -4.01
CA ILE A 90 -19.34 -47.49 -3.40
C ILE A 90 -18.18 -46.99 -4.28
N ASP A 91 -17.36 -47.89 -4.82
CA ASP A 91 -16.20 -47.52 -5.66
C ASP A 91 -16.66 -46.92 -7.00
N ILE A 92 -17.80 -47.38 -7.52
CA ILE A 92 -18.45 -46.83 -8.71
C ILE A 92 -18.87 -45.38 -8.47
N TYR A 93 -19.59 -45.11 -7.37
CA TYR A 93 -20.02 -43.76 -7.02
C TYR A 93 -18.85 -42.80 -6.79
N ILE A 94 -17.79 -43.26 -6.12
CA ILE A 94 -16.58 -42.46 -5.90
C ILE A 94 -15.92 -42.11 -7.23
N THR A 95 -15.73 -43.09 -8.11
CA THR A 95 -15.02 -42.89 -9.39
C THR A 95 -15.79 -41.95 -10.32
N TYR A 96 -17.11 -42.13 -10.45
CA TYR A 96 -17.93 -41.19 -11.23
C TYR A 96 -17.86 -39.77 -10.68
N THR A 97 -17.93 -39.62 -9.36
CA THR A 97 -17.86 -38.32 -8.69
C THR A 97 -16.52 -37.63 -8.96
N LEU A 98 -15.40 -38.36 -8.87
CA LEU A 98 -14.06 -37.84 -9.14
C LEU A 98 -13.88 -37.43 -10.61
N LEU A 99 -14.32 -38.25 -11.56
CA LEU A 99 -14.15 -37.97 -13.00
C LEU A 99 -15.04 -36.84 -13.48
N ILE A 100 -16.34 -36.85 -13.12
CA ILE A 100 -17.27 -35.76 -13.46
C ILE A 100 -16.84 -34.46 -12.76
N GLY A 101 -16.45 -34.54 -11.48
CA GLY A 101 -15.90 -33.41 -10.73
C GLY A 101 -14.63 -32.85 -11.38
N GLY A 102 -13.71 -33.72 -11.82
CA GLY A 102 -12.50 -33.36 -12.54
C GLY A 102 -12.78 -32.62 -13.85
N ILE A 103 -13.68 -33.15 -14.68
CA ILE A 103 -14.12 -32.48 -15.92
C ILE A 103 -14.73 -31.10 -15.60
N GLY A 104 -15.60 -31.03 -14.59
CA GLY A 104 -16.21 -29.77 -14.16
C GLY A 104 -15.17 -28.74 -13.72
N LEU A 105 -14.18 -29.14 -12.91
CA LEU A 105 -13.10 -28.27 -12.45
C LEU A 105 -12.20 -27.82 -13.61
N ASP A 106 -11.89 -28.69 -14.57
CA ASP A 106 -11.10 -28.33 -15.75
C ASP A 106 -11.84 -27.37 -16.67
N ILE A 107 -13.14 -27.59 -16.92
CA ILE A 107 -13.99 -26.66 -17.67
C ILE A 107 -14.04 -25.30 -16.98
N LEU A 108 -14.26 -25.26 -15.66
CA LEU A 108 -14.21 -24.03 -14.87
C LEU A 108 -12.83 -23.35 -14.97
N GLY A 109 -11.75 -24.12 -14.95
CA GLY A 109 -10.39 -23.64 -15.13
C GLY A 109 -10.16 -23.01 -16.50
N ILE A 110 -10.69 -23.60 -17.57
CA ILE A 110 -10.63 -23.07 -18.95
C ILE A 110 -11.46 -21.78 -19.06
N ILE A 111 -12.68 -21.76 -18.51
CA ILE A 111 -13.53 -20.55 -18.47
C ILE A 111 -12.79 -19.41 -17.76
N LYS A 112 -12.20 -19.66 -16.57
CA LYS A 112 -11.40 -18.67 -15.85
C LYS A 112 -10.22 -18.16 -16.66
N LEU A 113 -9.55 -19.04 -17.40
CA LEU A 113 -8.40 -18.69 -18.23
C LEU A 113 -8.82 -17.77 -19.39
N ILE A 114 -9.88 -18.12 -20.11
CA ILE A 114 -10.40 -17.33 -21.23
C ILE A 114 -10.85 -15.94 -20.76
N LEU A 115 -11.50 -15.86 -19.59
CA LEU A 115 -12.02 -14.61 -19.02
C LEU A 115 -10.98 -13.80 -18.21
N SER A 116 -9.73 -14.26 -18.14
CA SER A 116 -8.68 -13.60 -17.35
C SER A 116 -8.19 -12.28 -17.96
N ASP A 117 -7.63 -11.42 -17.11
CA ASP A 117 -6.95 -10.18 -17.54
C ASP A 117 -5.83 -10.45 -18.55
N TRP A 118 -5.14 -11.59 -18.42
CA TRP A 118 -4.08 -12.04 -19.33
C TRP A 118 -4.58 -12.27 -20.75
N THR A 119 -5.73 -12.94 -20.93
CA THR A 119 -6.31 -13.17 -22.26
C THR A 119 -6.75 -11.85 -22.89
N ILE A 120 -7.34 -10.95 -22.11
CA ILE A 120 -7.75 -9.63 -22.62
C ILE A 120 -6.51 -8.80 -23.03
N ALA A 121 -5.47 -8.78 -22.21
CA ALA A 121 -4.23 -8.06 -22.50
C ALA A 121 -3.52 -8.62 -23.75
N THR A 122 -3.40 -9.94 -23.87
CA THR A 122 -2.79 -10.59 -25.05
C THR A 122 -3.60 -10.38 -26.33
N LEU A 123 -4.94 -10.32 -26.27
CA LEU A 123 -5.78 -9.96 -27.42
C LEU A 123 -5.71 -8.48 -27.79
N SER A 124 -5.28 -7.63 -26.85
CA SER A 124 -5.09 -6.19 -27.08
C SER A 124 -3.74 -5.85 -27.70
N ASP A 125 -2.76 -6.78 -27.69
CA ASP A 125 -1.41 -6.58 -28.22
C ASP A 125 -1.39 -6.39 -29.76
N VAL A 126 -0.40 -5.66 -30.27
CA VAL A 126 -0.34 -5.15 -31.67
C VAL A 126 -0.19 -6.29 -32.69
N TRP A 127 0.47 -7.39 -32.33
CA TRP A 127 0.68 -8.52 -33.24
C TRP A 127 -0.59 -9.37 -33.41
N THR A 128 -1.31 -9.66 -32.31
CA THR A 128 -2.62 -10.31 -32.33
C THR A 128 -3.69 -9.39 -32.94
N TYR A 129 -3.55 -8.07 -32.79
CA TYR A 129 -4.38 -7.04 -33.44
C TYR A 129 -4.37 -7.18 -34.97
N ALA A 130 -3.21 -7.43 -35.56
CA ALA A 130 -3.06 -7.58 -37.01
C ALA A 130 -3.68 -8.88 -37.54
N VAL A 131 -3.54 -9.99 -36.81
CA VAL A 131 -3.98 -11.33 -37.25
C VAL A 131 -5.49 -11.55 -37.08
N LEU A 132 -6.12 -11.00 -36.03
CA LEU A 132 -7.52 -11.29 -35.66
C LEU A 132 -8.50 -10.14 -35.96
N LYS A 133 -8.10 -9.19 -36.82
CA LYS A 133 -8.80 -7.91 -37.07
C LYS A 133 -10.31 -8.03 -37.35
N LYS A 134 -10.76 -9.09 -38.03
CA LYS A 134 -12.18 -9.31 -38.41
C LYS A 134 -13.11 -9.75 -37.27
N CYS A 135 -12.60 -10.46 -36.25
CA CYS A 135 -13.44 -11.03 -35.19
C CYS A 135 -13.42 -10.20 -33.89
N LYS A 136 -12.45 -9.28 -33.77
CA LYS A 136 -12.11 -8.58 -32.52
C LYS A 136 -13.18 -7.60 -32.05
N ASP A 137 -13.81 -6.84 -32.95
CA ASP A 137 -14.77 -5.78 -32.61
C ASP A 137 -16.02 -6.31 -31.88
N LYS A 138 -16.30 -7.62 -32.01
CA LYS A 138 -17.36 -8.30 -31.23
C LYS A 138 -16.81 -9.14 -30.08
N LEU A 139 -15.65 -9.76 -30.25
CA LEU A 139 -15.14 -10.76 -29.31
C LEU A 139 -14.63 -10.14 -28.00
N VAL A 140 -13.89 -9.02 -28.05
CA VAL A 140 -13.39 -8.36 -26.83
C VAL A 140 -14.53 -7.78 -25.98
N PRO A 141 -15.50 -7.03 -26.54
CA PRO A 141 -16.66 -6.58 -25.77
C PRO A 141 -17.50 -7.73 -25.23
N CYS A 142 -17.65 -8.82 -26.00
CA CYS A 142 -18.39 -10.00 -25.56
C CYS A 142 -17.71 -10.71 -24.38
N LEU A 143 -16.39 -10.93 -24.43
CA LEU A 143 -15.63 -11.49 -23.30
C LEU A 143 -15.73 -10.61 -22.06
N TYR A 144 -15.68 -9.29 -22.25
CA TYR A 144 -15.84 -8.34 -21.15
C TYR A 144 -17.24 -8.41 -20.54
N ALA A 145 -18.30 -8.43 -21.37
CA ALA A 145 -19.68 -8.57 -20.91
C ALA A 145 -19.92 -9.92 -20.20
N LEU A 146 -19.40 -11.01 -20.77
CA LEU A 146 -19.51 -12.36 -20.21
C LEU A 146 -18.80 -12.46 -18.85
N ARG A 147 -17.61 -11.89 -18.72
CA ARG A 147 -16.90 -11.77 -17.44
C ARG A 147 -17.73 -10.99 -16.42
N MET A 148 -18.28 -9.84 -16.82
CA MET A 148 -19.07 -8.99 -15.92
C MET A 148 -20.34 -9.69 -15.43
N ASN A 149 -20.95 -10.53 -16.27
CA ASN A 149 -22.14 -11.31 -15.92
C ASN A 149 -21.84 -12.52 -15.04
N LEU A 150 -20.76 -13.26 -15.30
CA LEU A 150 -20.45 -14.51 -14.61
C LEU A 150 -19.79 -14.33 -13.24
N SER A 151 -19.53 -13.09 -12.81
CA SER A 151 -18.91 -12.78 -11.50
C SER A 151 -17.60 -13.53 -11.20
N PHE A 152 -16.92 -14.07 -12.23
CA PHE A 152 -15.61 -14.70 -12.08
C PHE A 152 -14.58 -13.63 -11.69
N ASP A 153 -14.24 -13.63 -10.40
CA ASP A 153 -13.27 -12.74 -9.74
C ASP A 153 -13.43 -11.24 -10.03
N ARG A 154 -14.33 -10.60 -9.28
CA ARG A 154 -14.12 -9.21 -8.80
C ARG A 154 -13.07 -9.17 -7.67
N ASN A 155 -12.10 -10.08 -7.69
CA ASN A 155 -11.06 -10.15 -6.67
C ASN A 155 -10.01 -9.08 -6.98
N TYR A 156 -10.30 -7.87 -6.54
CA TYR A 156 -9.26 -6.88 -6.32
C TYR A 156 -8.21 -7.53 -5.42
N ARG A 157 -7.03 -7.81 -5.96
CA ARG A 157 -5.96 -8.53 -5.24
C ARG A 157 -5.34 -7.73 -4.11
N TRP A 158 -5.70 -6.45 -4.03
CA TRP A 158 -5.46 -5.65 -2.85
C TRP A 158 -6.75 -5.48 -2.06
N SER A 159 -6.61 -5.43 -0.73
CA SER A 159 -7.72 -5.41 0.22
C SER A 159 -8.64 -4.17 0.11
N ARG A 160 -8.32 -3.20 -0.75
CA ARG A 160 -9.02 -1.90 -0.86
C ARG A 160 -9.13 -1.19 0.47
N SER A 161 -8.16 -1.42 1.33
CA SER A 161 -8.22 -1.05 2.71
C SER A 161 -6.81 -0.78 3.22
N ILE A 162 -6.71 0.17 4.13
CA ILE A 162 -5.46 0.62 4.70
C ILE A 162 -5.52 0.30 6.18
N SER A 163 -4.53 -0.46 6.65
CA SER A 163 -4.35 -0.75 8.06
C SER A 163 -4.03 0.54 8.83
N GLN A 164 -4.50 0.66 10.06
CA GLN A 164 -4.36 1.85 10.88
C GLN A 164 -3.85 1.44 12.25
N TYR A 165 -2.90 2.22 12.76
CA TYR A 165 -2.34 2.06 14.09
C TYR A 165 -2.20 3.43 14.76
N SER A 166 -2.61 3.54 16.02
CA SER A 166 -2.60 4.78 16.80
C SER A 166 -1.80 4.55 18.09
N LEU A 167 -0.80 5.39 18.32
CA LEU A 167 0.07 5.27 19.48
C LEU A 167 -0.70 5.51 20.78
N ILE A 168 -1.49 6.58 20.85
CA ILE A 168 -2.22 6.94 22.08
C ILE A 168 -3.33 5.91 22.35
N THR A 169 -4.06 5.46 21.32
CA THR A 169 -5.07 4.40 21.48
C THR A 169 -4.43 3.12 22.00
N TYR A 170 -3.23 2.78 21.53
CA TYR A 170 -2.49 1.63 22.02
C TYR A 170 -2.11 1.80 23.50
N CYS A 171 -1.63 2.99 23.91
CA CYS A 171 -1.22 3.25 25.29
C CYS A 171 -2.38 3.18 26.29
N LEU A 172 -3.58 3.58 25.87
CA LEU A 172 -4.78 3.58 26.71
C LEU A 172 -5.50 2.22 26.79
N LYS A 173 -5.18 1.27 25.91
CA LYS A 173 -5.79 -0.07 25.92
C LYS A 173 -4.99 -1.03 26.80
N GLU A 174 -5.61 -1.53 27.87
CA GLU A 174 -5.01 -2.60 28.69
C GLU A 174 -4.92 -3.93 27.93
N ARG A 175 -3.80 -4.65 28.11
CA ARG A 175 -3.65 -6.05 27.69
C ARG A 175 -4.03 -6.99 28.83
N PHE A 176 -4.76 -8.06 28.53
CA PHE A 176 -4.93 -9.16 29.49
C PHE A 176 -3.60 -9.88 29.70
N LYS A 177 -3.10 -9.89 30.94
CA LYS A 177 -1.85 -10.57 31.31
C LYS A 177 -1.86 -12.06 30.97
N CYS A 178 -2.99 -12.77 31.13
CA CYS A 178 -3.03 -14.22 30.84
C CYS A 178 -2.94 -14.51 29.34
N ILE A 179 -3.67 -13.78 28.49
CA ILE A 179 -3.62 -13.92 27.03
C ILE A 179 -2.23 -13.51 26.52
N THR A 180 -1.66 -12.44 27.07
CA THR A 180 -0.31 -11.99 26.71
C THR A 180 0.74 -13.04 27.05
N ASN A 181 0.63 -13.70 28.21
CA ASN A 181 1.57 -14.76 28.60
C ASN A 181 1.40 -16.02 27.74
N LEU A 182 0.17 -16.42 27.42
CA LEU A 182 -0.12 -17.52 26.50
C LEU A 182 0.42 -17.24 25.09
N VAL A 183 0.17 -16.05 24.55
CA VAL A 183 0.64 -15.67 23.22
C VAL A 183 2.16 -15.53 23.16
N LYS A 184 2.79 -15.01 24.22
CA LYS A 184 4.26 -15.00 24.37
C LYS A 184 4.83 -16.42 24.36
N PHE A 185 4.16 -17.37 25.02
CA PHE A 185 4.57 -18.78 25.02
C PHE A 185 4.57 -19.38 23.60
N PHE A 186 3.59 -19.04 22.76
CA PHE A 186 3.54 -19.46 21.36
C PHE A 186 4.37 -18.59 20.39
N GLY A 187 5.06 -17.55 20.88
CA GLY A 187 5.81 -16.62 20.03
C GLY A 187 4.94 -15.81 19.06
N ALA A 188 3.63 -15.70 19.31
CA ALA A 188 2.65 -15.11 18.40
C ALA A 188 2.29 -13.66 18.77
N THR A 189 3.19 -12.94 19.45
CA THR A 189 2.92 -11.58 19.96
C THR A 189 2.54 -10.60 18.87
N ASP A 190 3.16 -10.72 17.70
CA ASP A 190 2.91 -9.84 16.56
C ASP A 190 1.52 -10.07 15.96
N LEU A 191 1.04 -11.33 15.97
CA LEU A 191 -0.32 -11.68 15.55
C LEU A 191 -1.37 -11.14 16.52
N LEU A 192 -1.12 -11.23 17.83
CA LEU A 192 -2.02 -10.64 18.82
C LEU A 192 -2.09 -9.12 18.67
N ASP A 193 -0.95 -8.47 18.40
CA ASP A 193 -0.90 -7.03 18.19
C ASP A 193 -1.61 -6.63 16.89
N GLU A 194 -1.49 -7.45 15.85
CA GLU A 194 -2.24 -7.30 14.62
C GLU A 194 -3.76 -7.45 14.87
N ILE A 195 -4.20 -8.39 15.71
CA ILE A 195 -5.64 -8.57 16.00
C ILE A 195 -6.19 -7.45 16.90
N GLN A 196 -5.44 -7.03 17.92
CA GLN A 196 -5.94 -6.14 18.96
C GLN A 196 -5.93 -4.64 18.55
N PHE A 197 -4.93 -4.25 17.75
CA PHE A 197 -4.65 -2.83 17.50
C PHE A 197 -4.78 -2.41 16.04
N LYS A 198 -4.75 -3.35 15.09
CA LYS A 198 -5.03 -3.04 13.68
C LYS A 198 -6.49 -2.65 13.54
N LYS A 199 -6.72 -1.44 13.05
CA LYS A 199 -8.00 -1.05 12.46
C LYS A 199 -7.82 -1.01 10.94
N THR A 200 -8.92 -1.09 10.20
CA THR A 200 -8.86 -1.04 8.75
C THR A 200 -9.80 0.04 8.23
N VAL A 201 -9.30 0.93 7.37
CA VAL A 201 -10.09 1.96 6.69
C VAL A 201 -10.23 1.57 5.23
N HIS A 202 -11.45 1.43 4.75
CA HIS A 202 -11.71 1.15 3.34
C HIS A 202 -11.45 2.37 2.45
N VAL A 203 -10.67 2.18 1.39
CA VAL A 203 -10.46 3.16 0.33
C VAL A 203 -11.66 3.06 -0.61
N LYS A 204 -12.58 4.02 -0.50
CA LYS A 204 -13.80 4.04 -1.32
C LYS A 204 -13.45 4.25 -2.80
N ASN A 205 -13.95 3.37 -3.67
CA ASN A 205 -13.71 3.43 -5.12
C ASN A 205 -14.90 3.94 -5.96
N ASN A 206 -16.11 3.95 -5.40
CA ASN A 206 -17.35 4.09 -6.17
C ASN A 206 -18.04 5.45 -6.04
N GLN A 207 -17.40 6.44 -5.42
CA GLN A 207 -17.91 7.81 -5.44
C GLN A 207 -17.12 8.58 -6.51
N PRO A 208 -17.80 9.22 -7.49
CA PRO A 208 -17.17 10.13 -8.45
C PRO A 208 -16.64 11.42 -7.79
N ASP A 209 -16.71 11.50 -6.47
CA ASP A 209 -16.22 12.64 -5.69
C ASP A 209 -14.68 12.72 -5.83
N ASP A 210 -14.23 13.77 -6.52
CA ASP A 210 -12.84 14.11 -6.89
C ASP A 210 -11.96 14.45 -5.67
N ASN A 211 -12.44 14.13 -4.48
CA ASN A 211 -11.88 14.57 -3.22
C ASN A 211 -11.92 13.44 -2.18
N ASN A 212 -11.22 12.36 -2.50
CA ASN A 212 -10.95 11.21 -1.64
C ASN A 212 -9.41 11.01 -1.53
N LEU A 213 -8.96 10.19 -0.57
CA LEU A 213 -7.53 10.04 -0.25
C LEU A 213 -6.67 9.65 -1.46
N LYS A 214 -7.15 8.71 -2.30
CA LYS A 214 -6.40 8.25 -3.48
C LYS A 214 -6.26 9.35 -4.53
N THR A 215 -7.31 10.14 -4.74
CA THR A 215 -7.28 11.29 -5.65
C THR A 215 -6.36 12.39 -5.14
N PHE A 216 -6.37 12.65 -3.83
CA PHE A 216 -5.46 13.58 -3.18
C PHE A 216 -3.99 13.17 -3.40
N ILE A 217 -3.62 11.93 -3.05
CA ILE A 217 -2.26 11.42 -3.26
C ILE A 217 -1.87 11.49 -4.75
N PHE A 218 -2.76 11.10 -5.67
CA PHE A 218 -2.47 11.19 -7.10
C PHE A 218 -2.18 12.62 -7.55
N LYS A 219 -2.99 13.59 -7.13
CA LYS A 219 -2.81 15.01 -7.47
C LYS A 219 -1.48 15.53 -6.94
N GLU A 220 -1.18 15.32 -5.66
CA GLU A 220 0.08 15.75 -5.04
C GLU A 220 1.31 15.14 -5.72
N LEU A 221 1.28 13.84 -6.02
CA LEU A 221 2.38 13.17 -6.72
C LEU A 221 2.52 13.63 -8.16
N ARG A 222 1.41 13.88 -8.86
CA ARG A 222 1.44 14.38 -10.22
C ARG A 222 2.00 15.80 -10.27
N GLU A 223 1.59 16.68 -9.35
CA GLU A 223 2.11 18.05 -9.26
C GLU A 223 3.63 18.05 -9.06
N LYS A 224 4.12 17.25 -8.10
CA LYS A 224 5.56 17.08 -7.87
C LYS A 224 6.29 16.48 -9.06
N ALA A 225 5.69 15.48 -9.71
CA ALA A 225 6.25 14.89 -10.92
C ALA A 225 6.37 15.91 -12.06
N LEU A 226 5.48 16.91 -12.14
CA LEU A 226 5.55 17.98 -13.15
C LEU A 226 6.68 18.98 -12.88
N GLU A 227 7.09 19.17 -11.62
CA GLU A 227 8.23 20.02 -11.25
C GLU A 227 9.57 19.42 -11.72
N ALA A 228 9.65 18.09 -11.88
CA ALA A 228 10.85 17.42 -12.36
C ALA A 228 11.11 17.66 -13.86
N LYS A 229 12.23 18.34 -14.18
CA LYS A 229 12.65 18.57 -15.58
C LYS A 229 13.34 17.35 -16.17
N ASN A 230 14.04 16.59 -15.35
CA ASN A 230 14.76 15.38 -15.75
C ASN A 230 14.63 14.27 -14.69
N ALA A 231 15.14 13.07 -14.99
CA ALA A 231 15.05 11.92 -14.07
C ALA A 231 15.86 12.09 -12.78
N LYS A 232 16.94 12.91 -12.79
CA LYS A 232 17.70 13.23 -11.58
C LYS A 232 16.86 14.11 -10.64
N ASP A 233 16.21 15.14 -11.17
CA ASP A 233 15.29 15.98 -10.40
C ASP A 233 14.13 15.14 -9.84
N ALA A 234 13.56 14.25 -10.66
CA ALA A 234 12.51 13.34 -10.21
C ALA A 234 12.99 12.42 -9.08
N LYS A 235 14.23 11.93 -9.14
CA LYS A 235 14.84 11.13 -8.07
C LYS A 235 15.00 11.95 -6.78
N GLU A 236 15.47 13.19 -6.88
CA GLU A 236 15.62 14.08 -5.72
C GLU A 236 14.27 14.36 -5.06
N ILE A 237 13.23 14.67 -5.84
CA ILE A 237 11.86 14.86 -5.36
C ILE A 237 11.33 13.62 -4.63
N CYS A 238 11.67 12.41 -5.10
CA CYS A 238 11.29 11.16 -4.43
C CYS A 238 11.99 10.93 -3.08
N SER A 239 13.09 11.65 -2.84
CA SER A 239 13.86 11.57 -1.59
C SER A 239 13.42 12.56 -0.53
N TRP A 240 12.49 13.47 -0.87
CA TRP A 240 11.89 14.36 0.10
C TRP A 240 10.99 13.61 1.10
N ARG A 241 11.07 14.02 2.36
CA ARG A 241 10.35 13.53 3.54
C ARG A 241 9.45 14.62 4.15
N GLY A 242 9.30 15.74 3.46
CA GLY A 242 8.59 16.94 3.90
C GLY A 242 9.29 18.22 3.44
N GLU A 243 10.56 18.15 3.00
CA GLU A 243 11.35 19.32 2.59
C GLU A 243 10.68 20.09 1.46
N GLY A 244 10.12 19.43 0.45
CA GLY A 244 9.49 20.10 -0.68
C GLY A 244 8.31 20.97 -0.27
N VAL A 245 7.52 20.50 0.69
CA VAL A 245 6.38 21.24 1.27
C VAL A 245 6.87 22.33 2.22
N LEU A 246 7.79 21.98 3.12
CA LEU A 246 8.22 22.83 4.21
C LEU A 246 9.18 23.93 3.77
N LEU A 247 9.83 23.83 2.61
CA LEU A 247 10.64 24.91 2.04
C LEU A 247 9.85 26.23 1.98
N LYS A 248 8.56 26.18 1.61
CA LYS A 248 7.68 27.35 1.54
C LYS A 248 7.26 27.86 2.92
N ALA A 249 7.12 26.96 3.89
CA ALA A 249 6.73 27.27 5.27
C ALA A 249 7.91 27.63 6.19
N SER A 250 9.13 27.29 5.79
CA SER A 250 10.36 27.39 6.60
C SER A 250 10.66 28.81 7.05
N ARG A 251 10.26 29.81 6.25
CA ARG A 251 10.38 31.24 6.58
C ARG A 251 9.63 31.61 7.86
N PHE A 252 8.51 30.96 8.13
CA PHE A 252 7.66 31.24 9.28
C PHE A 252 7.84 30.22 10.41
N TYR A 253 8.24 28.98 10.08
CA TYR A 253 8.33 27.87 11.03
C TYR A 253 9.62 27.04 10.82
N PRO A 254 10.79 27.56 11.22
CA PRO A 254 12.09 26.91 11.00
C PRO A 254 12.22 25.56 11.74
N SER A 255 11.63 25.44 12.94
CA SER A 255 11.64 24.20 13.72
C SER A 255 10.99 23.02 12.99
N LEU A 256 9.95 23.27 12.19
CA LEU A 256 9.28 22.24 11.40
C LEU A 256 10.15 21.76 10.24
N ALA A 257 10.90 22.66 9.59
CA ALA A 257 11.81 22.29 8.50
C ALA A 257 12.97 21.40 8.98
N GLU A 258 13.47 21.61 10.19
CA GLU A 258 14.49 20.73 10.79
C GLU A 258 13.93 19.36 11.18
N SER A 259 12.62 19.28 11.45
CA SER A 259 12.00 18.05 11.95
C SER A 259 11.96 16.89 10.95
N VAL A 260 12.17 17.14 9.66
CA VAL A 260 12.19 16.13 8.59
C VAL A 260 13.60 15.71 8.18
N LYS A 261 14.62 16.48 8.59
CA LYS A 261 16.04 16.22 8.31
C LYS A 261 16.68 15.17 9.22
N VAL A 262 15.95 14.73 10.25
CA VAL A 262 16.36 13.64 11.15
C VAL A 262 16.25 12.27 10.46
N GLU A 263 16.61 11.20 11.18
CA GLU A 263 16.38 9.83 10.69
C GLU A 263 14.91 9.62 10.31
N TYR A 264 14.67 8.85 9.25
CA TYR A 264 13.34 8.74 8.65
C TYR A 264 12.27 8.23 9.64
N ASP A 265 12.60 7.23 10.44
CA ASP A 265 11.72 6.67 11.44
C ASP A 265 11.47 7.61 12.62
N GLU A 266 12.46 8.44 12.97
CA GLU A 266 12.30 9.53 13.92
C GLU A 266 11.28 10.57 13.43
N SER A 267 11.42 10.99 12.17
CA SER A 267 10.49 11.91 11.51
C SER A 267 9.07 11.34 11.53
N VAL A 268 8.88 10.11 11.05
CA VAL A 268 7.54 9.47 11.00
C VAL A 268 6.91 9.40 12.39
N LEU A 269 7.66 9.00 13.41
CA LEU A 269 7.11 8.86 14.77
C LEU A 269 6.80 10.22 15.40
N ARG A 270 7.67 11.22 15.24
CA ARG A 270 7.47 12.59 15.73
C ARG A 270 6.25 13.24 15.08
N TRP A 271 6.15 13.16 13.75
CA TRP A 271 5.00 13.66 12.99
C TRP A 271 3.70 12.92 13.33
N HIS A 272 3.77 11.62 13.62
CA HIS A 272 2.61 10.85 14.05
C HIS A 272 2.05 11.39 15.37
N VAL A 273 2.90 11.53 16.39
CA VAL A 273 2.52 12.10 17.69
C VAL A 273 1.90 13.49 17.50
N ALA A 274 2.57 14.36 16.76
CA ALA A 274 2.06 15.71 16.51
C ALA A 274 0.69 15.72 15.80
N THR A 275 0.50 14.81 14.83
CA THR A 275 -0.77 14.66 14.12
C THR A 275 -1.90 14.19 15.04
N GLU A 276 -1.66 13.22 15.92
CA GLU A 276 -2.68 12.78 16.88
C GLU A 276 -3.07 13.92 17.82
N LEU A 277 -2.09 14.64 18.39
CA LEU A 277 -2.35 15.76 19.30
C LEU A 277 -3.15 16.89 18.64
N CYS A 278 -2.74 17.33 17.45
CA CYS A 278 -3.48 18.35 16.70
C CYS A 278 -4.88 17.89 16.32
N TYR A 279 -5.05 16.63 15.91
CA TYR A 279 -6.34 16.10 15.48
C TYR A 279 -7.36 16.14 16.61
N TYR A 280 -6.97 15.69 17.81
CA TYR A 280 -7.89 15.59 18.96
C TYR A 280 -8.15 16.92 19.64
N LYS A 281 -7.24 17.90 19.53
CA LYS A 281 -7.48 19.26 20.02
C LYS A 281 -8.57 19.97 19.21
N ASP A 282 -8.60 19.76 17.90
CA ASP A 282 -9.56 20.39 16.98
C ASP A 282 -10.92 19.67 16.89
N ASP A 283 -11.12 18.56 17.62
CA ASP A 283 -12.28 17.65 17.44
C ASP A 283 -13.63 18.23 17.93
N ASP A 284 -13.64 19.43 18.53
CA ASP A 284 -14.82 20.06 19.14
C ASP A 284 -15.79 20.73 18.17
N ASP A 285 -15.42 20.93 16.90
CA ASP A 285 -16.29 21.60 15.92
C ASP A 285 -16.86 20.61 14.88
N ALA A 286 -18.18 20.57 14.77
CA ALA A 286 -18.89 19.81 13.74
C ALA A 286 -18.52 20.26 12.31
N GLU A 287 -18.15 21.54 12.14
CA GLU A 287 -17.66 22.11 10.88
C GLU A 287 -16.26 21.56 10.51
N LYS A 288 -15.36 21.43 11.50
CA LYS A 288 -13.98 20.92 11.33
C LYS A 288 -13.93 19.44 10.94
N ASN A 289 -14.98 18.68 11.25
CA ASN A 289 -15.12 17.29 10.82
C ASN A 289 -15.36 17.14 9.30
N LYS A 290 -15.65 18.23 8.58
CA LYS A 290 -15.76 18.25 7.11
C LYS A 290 -14.43 18.48 6.39
N ASN A 291 -13.39 18.95 7.08
CA ASN A 291 -12.07 19.17 6.48
C ASN A 291 -11.46 17.82 6.06
N LYS A 292 -11.32 17.59 4.74
CA LYS A 292 -10.88 16.31 4.20
C LYS A 292 -9.37 16.11 4.36
N GLU A 293 -8.58 17.16 4.28
CA GLU A 293 -7.14 17.16 4.52
C GLU A 293 -6.83 16.72 5.95
N ARG A 294 -7.61 17.17 6.94
CA ARG A 294 -7.54 16.69 8.34
C ARG A 294 -7.78 15.18 8.44
N GLN A 295 -8.78 14.66 7.71
CA GLN A 295 -9.05 13.22 7.68
C GLN A 295 -7.92 12.45 6.98
N PHE A 296 -7.39 12.96 5.87
CA PHE A 296 -6.28 12.36 5.13
C PHE A 296 -5.01 12.32 5.98
N CYS A 297 -4.67 13.40 6.69
CA CYS A 297 -3.56 13.44 7.64
C CYS A 297 -3.64 12.30 8.65
N LYS A 298 -4.82 12.12 9.28
CA LYS A 298 -5.01 11.06 10.26
C LYS A 298 -4.84 9.68 9.65
N ILE A 299 -5.45 9.43 8.48
CA ILE A 299 -5.38 8.12 7.81
C ILE A 299 -3.94 7.79 7.40
N LEU A 300 -3.23 8.76 6.82
CA LEU A 300 -1.83 8.59 6.40
C LEU A 300 -0.92 8.40 7.61
N SER A 301 -1.05 9.25 8.62
CA SER A 301 -0.29 9.16 9.88
C SER A 301 -0.43 7.79 10.56
N GLN A 302 -1.66 7.29 10.69
CA GLN A 302 -1.94 5.99 11.30
C GLN A 302 -1.50 4.82 10.42
N TYR A 303 -1.52 4.98 9.10
CA TYR A 303 -0.98 3.97 8.18
C TYR A 303 0.54 3.90 8.24
N MET A 304 1.22 5.05 8.25
CA MET A 304 2.68 5.12 8.33
C MET A 304 3.19 4.53 9.65
N LEU A 305 2.49 4.79 10.76
CA LEU A 305 2.83 4.13 12.02
C LEU A 305 2.57 2.62 11.98
N TYR A 306 1.49 2.17 11.32
CA TYR A 306 1.27 0.73 11.09
C TYR A 306 2.42 0.10 10.31
N LEU A 307 2.88 0.75 9.23
CA LEU A 307 4.01 0.24 8.46
C LEU A 307 5.29 0.18 9.31
N LEU A 308 5.55 1.24 10.08
CA LEU A 308 6.69 1.32 10.98
C LEU A 308 6.71 0.15 11.99
N VAL A 309 5.57 -0.15 12.62
CA VAL A 309 5.50 -1.15 13.70
C VAL A 309 5.32 -2.57 13.18
N MET A 310 4.41 -2.78 12.22
CA MET A 310 3.94 -4.11 11.81
C MET A 310 4.57 -4.58 10.49
N ARG A 311 5.12 -3.68 9.69
CA ARG A 311 5.73 -3.98 8.39
C ARG A 311 7.07 -3.23 8.22
N PRO A 312 8.02 -3.32 9.18
CA PRO A 312 9.23 -2.49 9.19
C PRO A 312 10.09 -2.67 7.93
N THR A 313 10.04 -3.84 7.29
CA THR A 313 10.71 -4.11 5.99
C THR A 313 10.23 -3.21 4.85
N MET A 314 9.06 -2.57 4.99
CA MET A 314 8.49 -1.64 4.01
C MET A 314 8.89 -0.17 4.25
N MET A 315 9.63 0.12 5.33
CA MET A 315 9.91 1.49 5.77
C MET A 315 11.38 1.87 5.65
N SER A 316 12.32 0.96 5.93
CA SER A 316 13.77 1.15 5.71
C SER A 316 14.57 -0.12 6.05
N GLU A 317 15.86 -0.15 5.72
CA GLU A 317 16.79 -1.26 6.02
C GLU A 317 17.15 -1.37 7.52
N VAL A 318 17.16 -0.27 8.26
CA VAL A 318 17.61 -0.23 9.67
C VAL A 318 16.44 -0.47 10.63
N THR A 319 16.00 -1.73 10.71
CA THR A 319 14.82 -2.11 11.52
C THR A 319 15.05 -2.06 13.03
N GLY A 320 16.28 -2.26 13.51
CA GLY A 320 16.59 -2.37 14.94
C GLY A 320 16.46 -1.06 15.73
N ILE A 321 17.02 0.04 15.21
CA ILE A 321 16.97 1.36 15.89
C ILE A 321 15.53 1.87 15.97
N LEU A 322 14.76 1.65 14.91
CA LEU A 322 13.36 2.00 14.81
C LEU A 322 12.50 1.33 15.88
N GLN A 323 12.70 0.04 16.12
CA GLN A 323 11.95 -0.68 17.16
C GLN A 323 12.27 -0.15 18.56
N ILE A 324 13.53 0.16 18.84
CA ILE A 324 13.96 0.76 20.12
C ILE A 324 13.29 2.13 20.30
N ARG A 325 13.38 3.01 19.31
CA ARG A 325 12.78 4.35 19.33
C ARG A 325 11.27 4.31 19.54
N PHE A 326 10.57 3.40 18.86
CA PHE A 326 9.15 3.17 19.07
C PHE A 326 8.83 2.66 20.48
N GLN A 327 9.57 1.66 20.98
CA GLN A 327 9.37 1.13 22.33
C GLN A 327 9.62 2.19 23.41
N ASP A 328 10.70 2.94 23.32
CA ASP A 328 11.00 4.03 24.26
C ASP A 328 9.89 5.08 24.27
N THR A 329 9.41 5.48 23.08
CA THR A 329 8.31 6.45 22.94
C THR A 329 7.01 5.94 23.52
N ARG A 330 6.71 4.67 23.29
CA ARG A 330 5.53 4.01 23.84
C ARG A 330 5.59 3.91 25.36
N GLU A 331 6.73 3.52 25.92
CA GLU A 331 6.87 3.38 27.37
C GLU A 331 6.90 4.75 28.07
N GLU A 332 7.48 5.78 27.45
CA GLU A 332 7.38 7.17 27.94
C GLU A 332 5.92 7.64 27.94
N ALA A 333 5.18 7.40 26.84
CA ALA A 333 3.78 7.76 26.74
C ALA A 333 2.91 7.03 27.76
N LYS A 334 3.12 5.72 27.94
CA LYS A 334 2.41 4.93 28.96
C LYS A 334 2.68 5.43 30.37
N LYS A 335 3.94 5.68 30.72
CA LYS A 335 4.30 6.21 32.05
C LYS A 335 3.62 7.55 32.29
N PHE A 336 3.63 8.44 31.29
CA PHE A 336 2.99 9.74 31.42
C PHE A 336 1.47 9.63 31.58
N LEU A 337 0.81 8.84 30.72
CA LEU A 337 -0.66 8.75 30.68
C LEU A 337 -1.25 7.89 31.80
N LEU A 338 -0.59 6.80 32.19
CA LEU A 338 -1.11 5.83 33.17
C LEU A 338 -0.63 6.08 34.60
N SER A 339 0.30 7.02 34.84
CA SER A 339 0.77 7.34 36.19
C SER A 339 -0.28 7.99 37.11
N LYS A 340 -1.48 8.29 36.60
CA LYS A 340 -2.53 9.03 37.32
C LYS A 340 -3.93 8.40 37.35
N GLU A 341 -4.14 7.19 36.81
CA GLU A 341 -5.48 6.55 36.82
C GLU A 341 -5.52 5.31 37.74
N GLU A 342 -6.47 5.30 38.68
CA GLU A 342 -6.80 4.12 39.50
C GLU A 342 -7.33 2.98 38.62
N GLN A 343 -6.85 1.75 38.87
CA GLN A 343 -7.28 0.58 38.11
C GLN A 343 -8.79 0.31 38.28
N PRO A 344 -9.51 -0.04 37.20
CA PRO A 344 -10.90 -0.46 37.31
C PRO A 344 -11.00 -1.78 38.07
N LYS A 345 -11.76 -1.77 39.17
CA LYS A 345 -11.91 -2.90 40.11
C LYS A 345 -12.72 -4.08 39.56
N ASN A 346 -13.44 -3.94 38.45
CA ASN A 346 -14.40 -4.93 37.93
C ASN A 346 -13.91 -5.71 36.70
N TYR A 347 -14.03 -7.05 36.74
CA TYR A 347 -13.54 -7.97 35.70
C TYR A 347 -14.31 -7.85 34.38
N LEU A 348 -15.64 -7.69 34.43
CA LEU A 348 -16.48 -7.48 33.24
C LEU A 348 -16.19 -6.14 32.54
N GLN A 349 -15.88 -5.09 33.31
CA GLN A 349 -15.45 -3.79 32.77
C GLN A 349 -14.11 -3.92 32.02
N LYS A 350 -13.16 -4.73 32.53
CA LYS A 350 -11.89 -5.04 31.85
C LYS A 350 -12.10 -5.78 30.52
N ILE A 351 -13.03 -6.74 30.46
CA ILE A 351 -13.36 -7.47 29.23
C ILE A 351 -14.07 -6.55 28.22
N MET A 352 -15.03 -5.74 28.67
CA MET A 352 -15.70 -4.77 27.83
C MET A 352 -14.76 -3.69 27.29
N ASN A 353 -13.77 -3.24 28.06
CA ASN A 353 -12.75 -2.29 27.60
C ASN A 353 -11.75 -2.92 26.62
N PHE A 354 -11.52 -4.24 26.70
CA PHE A 354 -10.63 -4.98 25.80
C PHE A 354 -11.19 -5.10 24.38
N PHE A 355 -12.47 -5.48 24.25
CA PHE A 355 -13.18 -5.49 22.97
C PHE A 355 -13.77 -4.12 22.61
N GLY A 356 -13.88 -3.24 23.60
CA GLY A 356 -14.43 -1.90 23.48
C GLY A 356 -13.53 -0.97 22.68
N ARG A 357 -14.18 -0.07 21.93
CA ARG A 357 -13.51 1.11 21.38
C ARG A 357 -13.07 1.95 22.58
N GLY A 358 -11.78 2.25 22.71
CA GLY A 358 -11.35 3.31 23.64
C GLY A 358 -12.25 4.52 23.41
N THR A 359 -12.99 4.92 24.44
CA THR A 359 -14.01 5.95 24.33
C THR A 359 -13.29 7.25 23.96
N GLN A 360 -13.69 7.88 22.85
CA GLN A 360 -13.18 9.17 22.35
C GLN A 360 -12.86 10.22 23.46
N PRO A 361 -13.65 10.36 24.55
CA PRO A 361 -13.31 11.31 25.62
C PRO A 361 -11.95 11.08 26.30
N HIS A 362 -11.53 9.84 26.56
CA HIS A 362 -10.23 9.56 27.21
C HIS A 362 -9.03 9.89 26.30
N LEU A 363 -9.18 9.67 24.99
CA LEU A 363 -8.16 10.02 24.00
C LEU A 363 -7.93 11.54 23.96
N LYS A 364 -9.02 12.30 23.96
CA LYS A 364 -8.96 13.76 23.95
C LYS A 364 -8.32 14.33 25.21
N GLU A 365 -8.71 13.80 26.38
CA GLU A 365 -8.12 14.23 27.66
C GLU A 365 -6.62 13.90 27.73
N ALA A 366 -6.22 12.71 27.28
CA ALA A 366 -4.82 12.31 27.18
C ALA A 366 -4.01 13.26 26.28
N CYS A 367 -4.53 13.59 25.09
CA CYS A 367 -3.90 14.54 24.18
C CYS A 367 -3.79 15.94 24.79
N LYS A 368 -4.83 16.40 25.50
CA LYS A 368 -4.81 17.70 26.18
C LYS A 368 -3.73 17.76 27.26
N LYS A 369 -3.64 16.73 28.11
CA LYS A 369 -2.59 16.59 29.14
C LYS A 369 -1.18 16.62 28.54
N LEU A 370 -0.97 15.98 27.38
CA LEU A 370 0.33 15.98 26.69
C LEU A 370 0.70 17.36 26.12
N LEU A 371 -0.28 18.12 25.63
CA LEU A 371 -0.06 19.47 25.09
C LEU A 371 0.20 20.53 26.16
N GLU A 372 -0.33 20.32 27.38
CA GLU A 372 -0.13 21.21 28.53
C GLU A 372 1.26 21.08 29.17
N VAL A 373 2.07 20.09 28.79
CA VAL A 373 3.43 19.92 29.30
C VAL A 373 4.33 21.04 28.79
N ASP A 374 4.85 21.85 29.71
CA ASP A 374 5.80 22.90 29.39
C ASP A 374 7.19 22.29 29.12
N THR A 375 7.49 22.08 27.84
CA THR A 375 8.78 21.58 27.38
C THR A 375 9.74 22.76 27.18
N VAL A 376 10.11 23.44 28.27
CA VAL A 376 11.05 24.58 28.25
C VAL A 376 12.45 24.17 27.79
N ILE A 377 12.81 22.89 27.97
CA ILE A 377 14.10 22.32 27.58
C ILE A 377 13.88 21.27 26.50
N GLU A 378 14.66 21.36 25.41
CA GLU A 378 14.65 20.37 24.34
C GLU A 378 14.84 18.95 24.91
N PRO A 379 13.92 18.00 24.65
CA PRO A 379 13.92 16.69 25.30
C PRO A 379 15.21 15.90 25.14
N TYR A 380 15.94 16.07 24.02
CA TYR A 380 17.23 15.42 23.80
C TYR A 380 18.31 15.90 24.79
N LYS A 381 18.23 17.14 25.31
CA LYS A 381 19.16 17.67 26.32
C LYS A 381 18.87 17.12 27.72
N VAL A 382 17.61 16.79 28.02
CA VAL A 382 17.21 16.20 29.30
C VAL A 382 17.51 14.70 29.37
N LYS A 383 17.50 14.01 28.21
CA LYS A 383 17.57 12.54 28.13
C LYS A 383 18.96 11.91 28.28
N ALA A 384 20.03 12.69 28.41
CA ALA A 384 21.41 12.23 28.69
C ALA A 384 21.84 10.88 28.04
N GLY A 385 21.37 10.60 26.81
CA GLY A 385 21.67 9.37 26.07
C GLY A 385 20.94 8.07 26.51
N THR A 386 20.06 8.10 27.53
CA THR A 386 19.45 6.85 28.06
C THR A 386 18.16 6.41 27.35
N SER A 387 17.45 7.30 26.65
CA SER A 387 16.19 6.99 25.94
C SER A 387 16.17 7.67 24.57
N LYS A 388 15.78 6.92 23.52
CA LYS A 388 15.61 7.43 22.15
C LYS A 388 14.20 7.95 21.87
N SER A 389 13.37 8.13 22.89
CA SER A 389 11.98 8.51 22.70
C SER A 389 11.82 9.91 22.08
N VAL A 390 10.83 10.05 21.18
CA VAL A 390 10.45 11.32 20.52
C VAL A 390 9.11 11.90 21.02
N LEU A 391 8.54 11.40 22.13
CA LEU A 391 7.19 11.78 22.56
C LEU A 391 7.07 13.29 22.76
N PHE A 392 7.97 13.86 23.57
CA PHE A 392 7.96 15.30 23.87
C PHE A 392 8.43 16.15 22.68
N ASP A 393 9.26 15.61 21.78
CA ASP A 393 9.57 16.30 20.52
C ASP A 393 8.31 16.44 19.65
N GLY A 394 7.48 15.39 19.63
CA GLY A 394 6.17 15.42 18.96
C GLY A 394 5.20 16.41 19.63
N CYS A 395 5.26 16.57 20.96
CA CYS A 395 4.45 17.57 21.68
C CYS A 395 4.89 19.00 21.33
N MET A 396 6.20 19.29 21.32
CA MET A 396 6.75 20.57 20.87
C MET A 396 6.32 20.89 19.44
N MET A 397 6.46 19.92 18.53
CA MET A 397 6.03 20.07 17.14
C MET A 397 4.52 20.34 17.04
N ALA A 398 3.69 19.66 17.83
CA ALA A 398 2.26 19.92 17.86
C ALA A 398 1.97 21.36 18.28
N ASN A 399 2.65 21.87 19.31
CA ASN A 399 2.51 23.26 19.76
C ASN A 399 2.96 24.27 18.69
N ASP A 400 4.02 23.98 17.94
CA ASP A 400 4.44 24.82 16.82
C ASP A 400 3.44 24.82 15.67
N LEU A 401 2.92 23.64 15.28
CA LEU A 401 1.85 23.53 14.28
C LEU A 401 0.58 24.27 14.73
N GLN A 402 0.30 24.32 16.03
CA GLN A 402 -0.87 25.00 16.58
C GLN A 402 -0.81 26.53 16.48
N LYS A 403 0.36 27.11 16.20
CA LYS A 403 0.52 28.55 15.91
C LYS A 403 0.01 28.93 14.51
N MET A 404 -0.10 27.96 13.60
CA MET A 404 -0.64 28.15 12.25
C MET A 404 -2.17 28.21 12.25
N GLY A 405 -2.73 28.88 11.24
CA GLY A 405 -4.17 28.78 10.94
C GLY A 405 -4.56 27.34 10.59
N GLU A 406 -5.77 26.92 10.97
CA GLU A 406 -6.22 25.52 10.84
C GLU A 406 -6.14 24.99 9.41
N THR A 407 -6.67 25.75 8.44
CA THR A 407 -6.68 25.35 7.03
C THR A 407 -5.27 25.17 6.49
N GLU A 408 -4.37 26.12 6.79
CA GLU A 408 -2.97 26.07 6.39
C GLU A 408 -2.27 24.87 7.02
N ARG A 409 -2.45 24.66 8.33
CA ARG A 409 -1.89 23.53 9.08
C ARG A 409 -2.24 22.19 8.44
N TRP A 410 -3.53 21.90 8.25
CA TRP A 410 -3.96 20.61 7.70
C TRP A 410 -3.54 20.42 6.23
N THR A 411 -3.44 21.51 5.47
CA THR A 411 -2.91 21.48 4.09
C THR A 411 -1.43 21.11 4.10
N ILE A 412 -0.60 21.75 4.94
CA ILE A 412 0.83 21.45 5.04
C ILE A 412 1.04 20.02 5.54
N MET A 413 0.38 19.63 6.64
CA MET A 413 0.57 18.31 7.24
C MET A 413 0.17 17.18 6.28
N SER A 414 -0.92 17.33 5.52
CA SER A 414 -1.38 16.28 4.60
C SER A 414 -0.39 16.08 3.46
N LYS A 415 0.18 17.17 2.93
CA LYS A 415 1.21 17.12 1.89
C LYS A 415 2.54 16.53 2.42
N VAL A 416 2.94 16.86 3.65
CA VAL A 416 4.13 16.25 4.28
C VAL A 416 3.94 14.74 4.44
N TRP A 417 2.76 14.29 4.86
CA TRP A 417 2.46 12.86 4.95
C TRP A 417 2.52 12.15 3.58
N VAL A 418 2.16 12.83 2.49
CA VAL A 418 2.35 12.28 1.14
C VAL A 418 3.83 12.11 0.81
N GLU A 419 4.69 13.10 1.12
CA GLU A 419 6.14 12.99 0.92
C GLU A 419 6.75 11.86 1.77
N LEU A 420 6.38 11.75 3.06
CA LEU A 420 6.82 10.65 3.91
C LEU A 420 6.40 9.28 3.36
N LEU A 421 5.17 9.14 2.85
CA LEU A 421 4.69 7.90 2.23
C LEU A 421 5.43 7.59 0.92
N SER A 422 5.69 8.60 0.10
CA SER A 422 6.47 8.48 -1.12
C SER A 422 7.91 8.06 -0.85
N TYR A 423 8.52 8.60 0.20
CA TYR A 423 9.84 8.20 0.64
C TYR A 423 9.89 6.71 1.01
N ALA A 424 8.95 6.23 1.84
CA ALA A 424 8.84 4.80 2.16
C ALA A 424 8.65 3.95 0.90
N ALA A 425 7.76 4.38 0.00
CA ALA A 425 7.50 3.66 -1.23
C ALA A 425 8.73 3.56 -2.14
N SER A 426 9.52 4.63 -2.27
CA SER A 426 10.71 4.65 -3.13
C SER A 426 11.93 3.96 -2.53
N HIS A 427 12.05 3.92 -1.20
CA HIS A 427 13.18 3.34 -0.47
C HIS A 427 12.90 1.93 0.07
N CYS A 428 11.72 1.39 -0.20
CA CYS A 428 11.40 -0.01 0.03
C CYS A 428 11.89 -0.85 -1.16
N LYS A 429 12.58 -1.96 -0.86
CA LYS A 429 13.13 -2.85 -1.91
C LYS A 429 11.99 -3.45 -2.74
N ALA A 430 12.20 -3.56 -4.05
CA ALA A 430 11.21 -4.11 -4.96
C ALA A 430 10.76 -5.55 -4.56
N HIS A 431 11.66 -6.36 -4.01
CA HIS A 431 11.32 -7.69 -3.50
C HIS A 431 10.38 -7.66 -2.28
N ALA A 432 10.48 -6.65 -1.42
CA ALA A 432 9.59 -6.49 -0.26
C ALA A 432 8.18 -6.10 -0.72
N HIS A 433 8.08 -5.19 -1.70
CA HIS A 433 6.82 -4.89 -2.39
C HIS A 433 6.19 -6.13 -3.02
N ALA A 434 7.00 -6.91 -3.73
CA ALA A 434 6.58 -8.18 -4.32
C ALA A 434 6.07 -9.17 -3.26
N GLN A 435 6.82 -9.35 -2.17
CA GLN A 435 6.46 -10.25 -1.07
C GLN A 435 5.08 -9.94 -0.48
N GLN A 436 4.74 -8.67 -0.30
CA GLN A 436 3.44 -8.28 0.26
C GLN A 436 2.25 -8.64 -0.64
N LEU A 437 2.45 -8.84 -1.95
CA LEU A 437 1.36 -9.26 -2.84
C LEU A 437 0.82 -10.64 -2.45
N SER A 438 1.68 -11.54 -1.98
CA SER A 438 1.25 -12.86 -1.45
C SER A 438 0.39 -12.76 -0.19
N LYS A 439 0.43 -11.62 0.51
CA LYS A 439 -0.28 -11.35 1.76
C LYS A 439 -1.49 -10.42 1.60
N GLY A 440 -1.96 -10.22 0.36
CA GLY A 440 -3.11 -9.37 0.06
C GLY A 440 -2.78 -7.93 -0.32
N GLY A 441 -1.49 -7.62 -0.55
CA GLY A 441 -0.99 -6.33 -1.00
C GLY A 441 -1.01 -5.25 0.09
N GLU A 442 -0.13 -4.26 -0.06
CA GLU A 442 -0.06 -3.09 0.83
C GLU A 442 -0.27 -1.82 0.01
N PHE A 443 -0.90 -0.81 0.60
CA PHE A 443 -1.19 0.46 -0.09
C PHE A 443 0.08 1.20 -0.52
N VAL A 444 1.17 1.10 0.24
CA VAL A 444 2.48 1.66 -0.14
C VAL A 444 2.99 1.07 -1.47
N THR A 445 2.66 -0.17 -1.82
CA THR A 445 3.01 -0.77 -3.11
C THR A 445 2.25 -0.13 -4.27
N PHE A 446 1.01 0.36 -4.05
CA PHE A 446 0.31 1.19 -5.03
C PHE A 446 1.02 2.51 -5.25
N VAL A 447 1.43 3.17 -4.16
CA VAL A 447 2.14 4.45 -4.23
C VAL A 447 3.45 4.27 -4.98
N TRP A 448 4.19 3.20 -4.71
CA TRP A 448 5.42 2.85 -5.43
C TRP A 448 5.20 2.70 -6.93
N LEU A 449 4.20 1.92 -7.36
CA LEU A 449 3.89 1.77 -8.78
C LEU A 449 3.42 3.09 -9.40
N LEU A 450 2.58 3.85 -8.70
CA LEU A 450 2.10 5.14 -9.18
C LEU A 450 3.26 6.11 -9.40
N MET A 451 4.20 6.19 -8.45
CA MET A 451 5.41 6.99 -8.58
C MET A 451 6.21 6.54 -9.80
N PHE A 452 6.47 5.24 -9.95
CA PHE A 452 7.16 4.69 -11.12
C PHE A 452 6.48 5.14 -12.43
N ARG A 453 5.15 5.07 -12.52
CA ARG A 453 4.39 5.48 -13.70
C ARG A 453 4.42 6.99 -13.98
N LEU A 454 4.51 7.80 -12.92
CA LEU A 454 4.73 9.25 -13.01
C LEU A 454 6.18 9.61 -13.33
N GLY A 455 7.06 8.62 -13.57
CA GLY A 455 8.47 8.84 -13.85
C GLY A 455 9.27 9.24 -12.61
N MET A 456 8.76 8.93 -11.43
CA MET A 456 9.35 9.23 -10.13
C MET A 456 9.89 7.93 -9.54
N GLY A 457 11.21 7.77 -9.50
CA GLY A 457 11.82 6.55 -8.96
C GLY A 457 13.31 6.41 -9.27
N GLU A 458 14.00 5.54 -8.54
CA GLU A 458 15.43 5.31 -8.70
C GLU A 458 15.81 4.54 -9.98
N GLN A 459 14.82 3.89 -10.61
CA GLN A 459 15.02 3.02 -11.78
C GLN A 459 15.30 3.82 -13.06
N PHE A 460 15.12 5.13 -13.06
CA PHE A 460 15.35 5.97 -14.24
C PHE A 460 16.75 6.55 -14.21
N ARG A 461 17.60 6.16 -15.17
CA ARG A 461 18.94 6.75 -15.34
C ARG A 461 18.98 7.63 -16.58
N VAL A 462 19.59 8.80 -16.43
CA VAL A 462 20.00 9.62 -17.58
C VAL A 462 21.39 9.14 -17.99
N ASP A 463 21.46 8.32 -19.02
CA ASP A 463 22.75 7.96 -19.61
C ASP A 463 23.37 9.20 -20.28
N PRO A 464 24.62 9.60 -19.96
CA PRO A 464 25.30 10.70 -20.64
C PRO A 464 25.35 10.51 -22.16
N GLU A 465 25.45 9.25 -22.62
CA GLU A 465 25.48 8.89 -24.04
C GLU A 465 24.22 9.26 -24.82
N SER A 466 23.08 9.35 -24.15
CA SER A 466 21.85 9.80 -24.80
C SER A 466 21.87 11.29 -25.16
N ARG A 467 22.67 12.11 -24.44
CA ARG A 467 22.95 13.51 -24.81
C ARG A 467 23.91 13.59 -25.99
N TYR A 468 24.97 12.77 -26.03
CA TYR A 468 25.90 12.77 -27.16
C TYR A 468 25.22 12.36 -28.46
N LYS A 469 24.30 11.37 -28.44
CA LYS A 469 23.49 11.00 -29.63
C LYS A 469 22.54 12.11 -30.10
N LEU A 470 22.04 12.97 -29.22
CA LEU A 470 21.17 14.09 -29.57
C LEU A 470 21.94 15.30 -30.11
N ILE A 471 23.17 15.53 -29.62
CA ILE A 471 24.05 16.59 -30.10
C ILE A 471 24.58 16.22 -31.49
N VAL A 472 25.11 15.01 -31.66
CA VAL A 472 25.58 14.52 -32.97
C VAL A 472 24.44 14.46 -33.99
N GLY A 473 23.21 14.10 -33.60
CA GLY A 473 22.07 14.08 -34.53
C GLY A 473 21.59 15.45 -35.02
N LYS A 474 21.87 16.54 -34.28
CA LYS A 474 21.50 17.91 -34.68
C LYS A 474 22.58 18.55 -35.55
N ASP A 475 23.84 18.36 -35.20
CA ASP A 475 24.96 18.99 -35.89
C ASP A 475 25.13 18.45 -37.33
N TRP A 476 24.76 17.18 -37.57
CA TRP A 476 24.79 16.59 -38.92
C TRP A 476 23.64 17.03 -39.85
N LEU A 477 22.60 17.71 -39.35
CA LEU A 477 21.46 18.18 -40.16
C LEU A 477 21.53 19.67 -40.50
N GLU A 478 22.42 20.44 -39.87
CA GLU A 478 22.63 21.87 -40.17
C GLU A 478 23.78 22.12 -41.17
N ASP A 479 24.69 21.16 -41.36
CA ASP A 479 25.82 21.27 -42.31
C ASP A 479 25.56 20.66 -43.71
N SER A 480 24.34 20.20 -44.00
CA SER A 480 23.98 19.59 -45.29
C SER A 480 22.82 20.30 -46.00
N LYS A 481 22.86 21.63 -46.09
CA LYS A 481 21.98 22.44 -46.95
C LYS A 481 22.73 23.26 -47.97
#